data_AF-A0A4Y7MBW4-F1
#
_entry.id   AF-A0A4Y7MBW4-F1
#
_cell.length_a   1.000
_cell.length_b   1.000
_cell.length_c   1.000
_cell.angle_alpha   90.00
_cell.angle_beta   90.00
_cell.angle_gamma   90.00
#
_symmetry.space_group_name_H-M   'P 1'
#
loop_
_entity.id
_entity.type
_entity.pdbx_description
1 polymer ?
#
loop_
_entity_poly.entity_id
_entity_poly.type
_entity_poly.pdbx_seq_one_letter_code
_entity_poly.pdbx_strand_id
1 'polypeptide(L)'
;MIIPVLSYKYYQRSLQYKKNIKIQRFQLEYKSYNKMDVSRRKFRQEQYSSINYHHSEYERRGSFVAACSAFRKIDVDQYNEDNYKEDECGESQSPPSIEALKTVLRNAPISSRNQMVKDAALNVVMQVLLSMKSSQIEEAVNALDRDHLDILMKYIYRGFETPSEGSSGQLLAWHEKVHAVAGVGCIVRVLTDKKRV
;
A
#
# COMPACT_ATOMS: atom_id res chain seq x y z
N MET A 1 84.85 51.18 26.90
CA MET A 1 83.94 50.06 27.28
C MET A 1 82.55 50.21 26.63
N ILE A 2 82.42 50.17 25.28
CA ILE A 2 81.12 50.40 24.59
C ILE A 2 80.76 49.29 23.58
N ILE A 3 81.71 48.45 23.18
CA ILE A 3 81.57 47.46 22.10
C ILE A 3 80.69 46.22 22.47
N PRO A 4 80.74 45.65 23.69
CA PRO A 4 79.97 44.44 24.01
C PRO A 4 78.45 44.65 24.06
N VAL A 5 78.00 45.83 24.51
CA VAL A 5 76.58 46.15 24.69
C VAL A 5 75.87 46.34 23.35
N LEU A 6 76.57 46.89 22.34
CA LEU A 6 76.02 47.03 20.99
C LEU A 6 75.85 45.68 20.31
N SER A 7 76.79 44.75 20.47
CA SER A 7 76.70 43.38 19.94
C SER A 7 75.51 42.60 20.52
N TYR A 8 75.30 42.70 21.84
CA TYR A 8 74.16 42.03 22.49
C TYR A 8 72.82 42.63 22.05
N LYS A 9 72.71 43.96 21.97
CA LYS A 9 71.51 44.62 21.41
C LYS A 9 71.27 44.23 19.94
N TYR A 10 72.32 44.07 19.14
CA TYR A 10 72.21 43.63 17.74
C TYR A 10 71.74 42.18 17.62
N TYR A 11 72.27 41.29 18.46
CA TYR A 11 71.87 39.88 18.52
C TYR A 11 70.41 39.72 18.97
N GLN A 12 69.99 40.44 20.01
CA GLN A 12 68.60 40.44 20.47
C GLN A 12 67.64 41.00 19.41
N ARG A 13 68.04 42.06 18.71
CA ARG A 13 67.27 42.65 17.61
C ARG A 13 67.17 41.67 16.42
N SER A 14 68.25 40.97 16.08
CA SER A 14 68.27 39.90 15.06
C SER A 14 67.34 38.73 15.42
N LEU A 15 67.37 38.27 16.67
CA LEU A 15 66.44 37.25 17.17
C LEU A 15 64.97 37.72 17.12
N GLN A 16 64.71 38.99 17.47
CA GLN A 16 63.38 39.56 17.38
C GLN A 16 62.88 39.67 15.92
N TYR A 17 63.75 40.04 14.97
CA TYR A 17 63.41 40.02 13.55
C TYR A 17 63.11 38.60 13.05
N LYS A 18 63.92 37.60 13.44
CA LYS A 18 63.65 36.19 13.08
C LYS A 18 62.33 35.69 13.68
N LYS A 19 62.00 36.07 14.92
CA LYS A 19 60.70 35.76 15.55
C LYS A 19 59.54 36.43 14.79
N ASN A 20 59.66 37.71 14.45
CA ASN A 20 58.63 38.45 13.71
C ASN A 20 58.38 37.87 12.32
N ILE A 21 59.44 37.48 11.58
CA ILE A 21 59.31 36.82 10.28
C ILE A 21 58.59 35.47 10.41
N LYS A 22 58.92 34.68 11.44
CA LYS A 22 58.25 33.38 11.69
C LYS A 22 56.77 33.55 12.04
N ILE A 23 56.42 34.58 12.81
CA ILE A 23 55.03 34.93 13.15
C ILE A 23 54.27 35.38 11.89
N GLN A 24 54.84 36.23 11.05
CA GLN A 24 54.19 36.65 9.81
C GLN A 24 53.98 35.47 8.84
N ARG A 25 54.96 34.57 8.73
CA ARG A 25 54.82 33.36 7.91
C ARG A 25 53.69 32.47 8.43
N PHE A 26 53.60 32.27 9.74
CA PHE A 26 52.52 31.50 10.37
C PHE A 26 51.14 32.16 10.18
N GLN A 27 51.04 33.49 10.28
CA GLN A 27 49.79 34.22 10.02
C GLN A 27 49.33 34.12 8.56
N LEU A 28 50.27 34.17 7.61
CA LEU A 28 49.97 33.98 6.18
C LEU A 28 49.49 32.54 5.91
N GLU A 29 50.14 31.55 6.52
CA GLU A 29 49.77 30.14 6.42
C GLU A 29 48.39 29.88 7.05
N TYR A 30 48.10 30.49 8.20
CA TYR A 30 46.78 30.41 8.86
C TYR A 30 45.66 31.07 8.03
N LYS A 31 45.94 32.23 7.41
CA LYS A 31 45.00 32.88 6.49
C LYS A 31 44.75 32.03 5.25
N SER A 32 45.79 31.39 4.70
CA SER A 32 45.68 30.48 3.56
C SER A 32 44.86 29.23 3.90
N TYR A 33 45.14 28.63 5.06
CA TYR A 33 44.42 27.45 5.56
C TYR A 33 42.92 27.73 5.78
N ASN A 34 42.59 28.85 6.42
CA ASN A 34 41.20 29.26 6.61
C ASN A 34 40.49 29.55 5.29
N LYS A 35 41.17 30.17 4.32
CA LYS A 35 40.59 30.44 3.00
C LYS A 35 40.28 29.13 2.26
N MET A 36 41.18 28.15 2.31
CA MET A 36 40.94 26.81 1.76
C MET A 36 39.82 26.06 2.47
N ASP A 37 39.72 26.14 3.79
CA ASP A 37 38.64 25.50 4.56
C ASP A 37 37.27 26.11 4.23
N VAL A 38 37.17 27.43 4.15
CA VAL A 38 35.95 28.14 3.73
C VAL A 38 35.53 27.77 2.30
N SER A 39 36.47 27.69 1.36
CA SER A 39 36.19 27.24 0.00
C SER A 39 35.76 25.77 -0.06
N ARG A 40 36.36 24.88 0.75
CA ARG A 40 35.92 23.48 0.86
C ARG A 40 34.54 23.36 1.48
N ARG A 41 34.20 24.20 2.47
CA ARG A 41 32.84 24.25 3.06
C ARG A 41 31.82 24.72 2.04
N LYS A 42 32.10 25.80 1.29
CA LYS A 42 31.24 26.26 0.19
C LYS A 42 31.04 25.19 -0.88
N PHE A 43 32.12 24.54 -1.33
CA PHE A 43 32.04 23.45 -2.30
C PHE A 43 31.22 22.26 -1.77
N ARG A 44 31.38 21.89 -0.48
CA ARG A 44 30.54 20.84 0.15
C ARG A 44 29.07 21.25 0.23
N GLN A 45 28.80 22.52 0.51
CA GLN A 45 27.46 23.10 0.60
C GLN A 45 26.79 23.16 -0.78
N GLU A 46 27.54 23.49 -1.83
CA GLU A 46 27.11 23.46 -3.24
C GLU A 46 26.82 22.03 -3.71
N GLN A 47 27.63 21.06 -3.29
CA GLN A 47 27.39 19.62 -3.54
C GLN A 47 26.12 19.13 -2.82
N TYR A 48 25.93 19.46 -1.54
CA TYR A 48 24.69 19.14 -0.80
C TYR A 48 23.45 19.82 -1.41
N SER A 49 23.57 21.07 -1.88
CA SER A 49 22.49 21.78 -2.57
C SER A 49 22.15 21.12 -3.91
N SER A 50 23.15 20.69 -4.68
CA SER A 50 22.96 19.97 -5.96
C SER A 50 22.33 18.59 -5.76
N ILE A 51 22.71 17.85 -4.71
CA ILE A 51 22.13 16.55 -4.36
C ILE A 51 20.65 16.69 -3.98
N ASN A 52 20.29 17.70 -3.17
CA ASN A 52 18.90 17.96 -2.80
C ASN A 52 18.05 18.40 -4.01
N TYR A 53 18.64 19.16 -4.94
CA TYR A 53 17.97 19.52 -6.20
C TYR A 53 17.66 18.26 -7.03
N HIS A 54 18.62 17.35 -7.14
CA HIS A 54 18.45 16.11 -7.89
C HIS A 54 17.49 15.13 -7.21
N HIS A 55 17.44 15.08 -5.87
CA HIS A 55 16.47 14.28 -5.10
C HIS A 55 15.03 14.80 -5.27
N SER A 56 14.84 16.14 -5.23
CA SER A 56 13.53 16.76 -5.49
C SER A 56 13.06 16.57 -6.94
N GLU A 57 13.98 16.52 -7.91
CA GLU A 57 13.71 16.20 -9.31
C GLU A 57 13.31 14.73 -9.51
N TYR A 58 13.88 13.79 -8.74
CA TYR A 58 13.45 12.39 -8.76
C TYR A 58 12.06 12.18 -8.15
N GLU A 59 11.68 12.94 -7.13
CA GLU A 59 10.33 12.91 -6.56
C GLU A 59 9.30 13.58 -7.49
N ARG A 60 9.68 14.65 -8.20
CA ARG A 60 8.87 15.28 -9.26
C ARG A 60 8.76 14.43 -10.53
N ARG A 61 9.82 13.74 -10.95
CA ARG A 61 9.79 12.79 -12.09
C ARG A 61 9.13 11.47 -11.73
N GLY A 62 9.23 11.01 -10.48
CA GLY A 62 8.44 9.90 -9.96
C GLY A 62 6.95 10.20 -10.01
N SER A 63 6.56 11.42 -9.60
CA SER A 63 5.19 11.94 -9.72
C SER A 63 4.75 12.13 -11.19
N PHE A 64 5.61 12.65 -12.08
CA PHE A 64 5.28 12.85 -13.49
C PHE A 64 5.23 11.53 -14.29
N VAL A 65 6.09 10.55 -14.01
CA VAL A 65 6.01 9.20 -14.61
C VAL A 65 4.86 8.40 -13.98
N ALA A 66 4.52 8.64 -12.72
CA ALA A 66 3.27 8.15 -12.13
C ALA A 66 2.04 8.78 -12.81
N ALA A 67 2.08 10.06 -13.19
CA ALA A 67 1.01 10.74 -13.93
C ALA A 67 0.96 10.36 -15.43
N CYS A 68 2.10 10.18 -16.10
CA CYS A 68 2.18 9.69 -17.49
C CYS A 68 1.89 8.19 -17.60
N SER A 69 2.18 7.40 -16.56
CA SER A 69 1.74 6.00 -16.48
C SER A 69 0.35 5.86 -15.87
N ALA A 70 -0.21 6.90 -15.24
CA ALA A 70 -1.58 6.87 -14.73
C ALA A 70 -2.57 6.59 -15.87
N PHE A 71 -2.34 7.17 -17.05
CA PHE A 71 -3.16 6.86 -18.23
C PHE A 71 -2.99 5.42 -18.72
N ARG A 72 -1.81 4.81 -18.54
CA ARG A 72 -1.56 3.40 -18.87
C ARG A 72 -2.16 2.42 -17.85
N LYS A 73 -2.49 2.91 -16.65
CA LYS A 73 -3.20 2.15 -15.61
C LYS A 73 -4.72 2.21 -15.78
N ILE A 74 -5.23 3.08 -16.67
CA ILE A 74 -6.64 3.09 -17.02
C ILE A 74 -6.86 1.87 -17.92
N ASP A 75 -7.62 0.90 -17.40
CA ASP A 75 -8.05 -0.26 -18.18
C ASP A 75 -9.13 0.19 -19.16
N VAL A 76 -8.70 0.60 -20.35
CA VAL A 76 -9.59 1.05 -21.43
C VAL A 76 -10.51 -0.09 -21.87
N ASP A 77 -10.09 -1.35 -21.72
CA ASP A 77 -10.89 -2.52 -22.09
C ASP A 77 -12.13 -2.68 -21.18
N GLN A 78 -12.11 -2.13 -19.96
CA GLN A 78 -13.28 -2.08 -19.08
C GLN A 78 -14.44 -1.26 -19.67
N TYR A 79 -14.13 -0.24 -20.49
CA TYR A 79 -15.12 0.68 -21.08
C TYR A 79 -15.41 0.40 -22.56
N ASN A 80 -14.80 -0.64 -23.14
CA ASN A 80 -15.06 -1.01 -24.53
C ASN A 80 -16.51 -1.50 -24.68
N GLU A 81 -17.32 -0.86 -25.53
CA GLU A 81 -18.73 -1.23 -25.74
C GLU A 81 -18.89 -2.61 -26.37
N ASP A 82 -17.85 -3.10 -27.06
CA ASP A 82 -17.77 -4.45 -27.63
C ASP A 82 -17.27 -5.51 -26.62
N ASN A 83 -16.85 -5.11 -25.41
CA ASN A 83 -16.52 -6.07 -24.38
C ASN A 83 -17.79 -6.85 -24.06
N TYR A 84 -17.71 -8.20 -24.11
CA TYR A 84 -18.86 -9.06 -23.87
C TYR A 84 -19.39 -8.79 -22.46
N LYS A 85 -20.38 -7.90 -22.36
CA LYS A 85 -21.26 -7.83 -21.23
C LYS A 85 -22.04 -9.12 -21.33
N GLU A 86 -21.84 -10.03 -20.38
CA GLU A 86 -22.85 -11.05 -20.17
C GLU A 86 -24.17 -10.28 -20.09
N ASP A 87 -25.06 -10.52 -21.07
CA ASP A 87 -26.41 -9.99 -21.04
C ASP A 87 -26.88 -10.13 -19.60
N GLU A 88 -27.27 -9.03 -18.95
CA GLU A 88 -27.82 -9.07 -17.61
C GLU A 88 -28.89 -10.15 -17.62
N CYS A 89 -28.54 -11.32 -17.09
CA CYS A 89 -29.44 -12.45 -17.04
C CYS A 89 -30.54 -11.97 -16.11
N GLY A 90 -31.68 -11.68 -16.74
CA GLY A 90 -32.57 -10.60 -16.34
C GLY A 90 -32.81 -10.53 -14.85
N GLU A 91 -32.91 -9.29 -14.37
CA GLU A 91 -33.50 -8.88 -13.11
C GLU A 91 -34.76 -9.72 -12.83
N SER A 92 -34.58 -10.89 -12.25
CA SER A 92 -35.68 -11.72 -11.78
C SER A 92 -36.08 -11.08 -10.47
N GLN A 93 -36.98 -10.11 -10.58
CA GLN A 93 -37.76 -9.55 -9.46
C GLN A 93 -38.69 -10.61 -8.84
N SER A 94 -38.26 -11.88 -8.79
CA SER A 94 -38.83 -12.86 -7.90
C SER A 94 -38.43 -12.47 -6.47
N PRO A 95 -39.37 -12.49 -5.51
CA PRO A 95 -39.02 -12.28 -4.11
C PRO A 95 -37.87 -13.21 -3.71
N PRO A 96 -36.95 -12.78 -2.83
CA PRO A 96 -35.79 -13.57 -2.43
C PRO A 96 -36.27 -14.90 -1.87
N SER A 97 -36.14 -15.92 -2.70
CA SER A 97 -36.66 -17.27 -2.46
C SER A 97 -35.48 -18.20 -2.26
N ILE A 98 -35.72 -19.32 -1.57
CA ILE A 98 -34.74 -20.39 -1.39
C ILE A 98 -34.18 -20.86 -2.74
N GLU A 99 -34.99 -20.81 -3.80
CA GLU A 99 -34.56 -21.14 -5.17
C GLU A 99 -33.58 -20.12 -5.76
N ALA A 100 -33.72 -18.84 -5.43
CA ALA A 100 -32.75 -17.82 -5.82
C ALA A 100 -31.40 -18.09 -5.14
N LEU A 101 -31.41 -18.43 -3.84
CA LEU A 101 -30.21 -18.82 -3.09
C LEU A 101 -29.52 -20.04 -3.71
N LYS A 102 -30.28 -21.10 -4.03
CA LYS A 102 -29.73 -22.28 -4.72
C LYS A 102 -29.09 -21.93 -6.06
N THR A 103 -29.73 -21.05 -6.83
CA THR A 103 -29.25 -20.65 -8.16
C THR A 103 -27.93 -19.89 -8.09
N VAL A 104 -27.81 -18.91 -7.18
CA VAL A 104 -26.58 -18.12 -7.03
C VAL A 104 -25.42 -18.96 -6.50
N LEU A 105 -25.69 -19.93 -5.61
CA LEU A 105 -24.66 -20.82 -5.07
C LEU A 105 -24.18 -21.84 -6.12
N ARG A 106 -25.08 -22.35 -6.98
CA ARG A 106 -24.73 -23.28 -8.06
C ARG A 106 -23.80 -22.65 -9.09
N ASN A 107 -24.02 -21.37 -9.40
CA ASN A 107 -23.27 -20.62 -10.41
C ASN A 107 -22.03 -19.91 -9.84
N ALA A 108 -21.53 -20.34 -8.67
CA ALA A 108 -20.38 -19.71 -8.04
C ALA A 108 -19.11 -19.80 -8.93
N PRO A 109 -18.42 -18.68 -9.23
CA PRO A 109 -17.27 -18.65 -10.16
C PRO A 109 -15.96 -19.15 -9.51
N ILE A 110 -15.97 -20.36 -8.92
CA ILE A 110 -14.87 -20.95 -8.13
C ILE A 110 -13.57 -21.10 -8.95
N SER A 111 -13.70 -21.39 -10.25
CA SER A 111 -12.57 -21.59 -11.16
C SER A 111 -12.12 -20.32 -11.89
N SER A 112 -12.90 -19.24 -11.83
CA SER A 112 -12.59 -18.00 -12.53
C SER A 112 -11.32 -17.35 -11.97
N ARG A 113 -10.49 -16.82 -12.86
CA ARG A 113 -9.36 -15.95 -12.50
C ARG A 113 -9.73 -14.47 -12.51
N ASN A 114 -10.90 -14.13 -13.07
CA ASN A 114 -11.37 -12.76 -13.16
C ASN A 114 -12.01 -12.34 -11.83
N GLN A 115 -11.40 -11.35 -11.15
CA GLN A 115 -11.91 -10.85 -9.87
C GLN A 115 -13.24 -10.11 -10.01
N MET A 116 -13.47 -9.41 -11.14
CA MET A 116 -14.73 -8.68 -11.34
C MET A 116 -15.94 -9.61 -11.32
N VAL A 117 -15.81 -10.80 -11.92
CA VAL A 117 -16.88 -11.81 -11.92
C VAL A 117 -17.15 -12.34 -10.51
N LYS A 118 -16.10 -12.52 -9.72
CA LYS A 118 -16.21 -12.93 -8.30
C LYS A 118 -16.87 -11.86 -7.45
N ASP A 119 -16.50 -10.60 -7.64
CA ASP A 119 -17.09 -9.46 -6.92
C ASP A 119 -18.56 -9.27 -7.33
N ALA A 120 -18.89 -9.39 -8.61
CA ALA A 120 -20.28 -9.38 -9.08
C ALA A 120 -21.11 -10.50 -8.45
N ALA A 121 -20.60 -11.74 -8.45
CA ALA A 121 -21.27 -12.88 -7.81
C ALA A 121 -21.45 -12.67 -6.30
N LEU A 122 -20.44 -12.13 -5.60
CA LEU A 122 -20.57 -11.78 -4.18
C LEU A 122 -21.71 -10.79 -3.94
N ASN A 123 -21.78 -9.72 -4.74
CA ASN A 123 -22.80 -8.70 -4.57
C ASN A 123 -24.21 -9.29 -4.69
N VAL A 124 -24.44 -10.16 -5.67
CA VAL A 124 -25.73 -10.84 -5.85
C VAL A 124 -26.02 -11.77 -4.68
N VAL A 125 -25.05 -12.58 -4.23
CA VAL A 125 -25.24 -13.46 -3.06
C VAL A 125 -25.55 -12.65 -1.81
N MET A 126 -24.83 -11.55 -1.57
CA MET A 126 -25.05 -10.67 -0.42
C MET A 126 -26.45 -10.04 -0.45
N GLN A 127 -26.95 -9.62 -1.61
CA GLN A 127 -28.33 -9.14 -1.74
C GLN A 127 -29.36 -10.20 -1.36
N VAL A 128 -29.17 -11.46 -1.78
CA VAL A 128 -30.05 -12.57 -1.40
C VAL A 128 -29.98 -12.85 0.10
N LEU A 129 -28.79 -12.95 0.69
CA LEU A 129 -28.63 -13.26 2.12
C LEU A 129 -29.19 -12.17 3.03
N LEU A 130 -29.03 -10.90 2.65
CA LEU A 130 -29.49 -9.75 3.45
C LEU A 130 -30.98 -9.46 3.29
N SER A 131 -31.61 -9.90 2.20
CA SER A 131 -33.05 -9.69 1.95
C SER A 131 -33.95 -10.75 2.58
N MET A 132 -33.42 -11.94 2.89
CA MET A 132 -34.16 -13.00 3.58
C MET A 132 -34.38 -12.67 5.05
N LYS A 133 -35.57 -13.01 5.57
CA LYS A 133 -35.90 -12.80 7.00
C LYS A 133 -35.26 -13.88 7.87
N SER A 134 -34.93 -13.55 9.13
CA SER A 134 -34.31 -14.50 10.06
C SER A 134 -35.13 -15.79 10.25
N SER A 135 -36.46 -15.72 10.14
CA SER A 135 -37.37 -16.88 10.21
C SER A 135 -37.25 -17.85 9.03
N GLN A 136 -36.70 -17.41 7.90
CA GLN A 136 -36.55 -18.22 6.68
C GLN A 136 -35.16 -18.85 6.55
N ILE A 137 -34.18 -18.38 7.33
CA ILE A 137 -32.78 -18.85 7.26
C ILE A 137 -32.70 -20.35 7.53
N GLU A 138 -33.38 -20.84 8.56
CA GLU A 138 -33.31 -22.25 8.96
C GLU A 138 -33.90 -23.18 7.90
N GLU A 139 -35.04 -22.83 7.33
CA GLU A 139 -35.65 -23.56 6.21
C GLU A 139 -34.74 -23.56 4.98
N ALA A 140 -34.15 -22.40 4.65
CA ALA A 140 -33.24 -22.26 3.52
C ALA A 140 -31.98 -23.13 3.66
N VAL A 141 -31.34 -23.11 4.83
CA VAL A 141 -30.15 -23.92 5.13
C VAL A 141 -30.46 -25.41 5.05
N ASN A 142 -31.61 -25.85 5.56
CA ASN A 142 -32.03 -27.25 5.50
C ASN A 142 -32.38 -27.72 4.08
N ALA A 143 -32.69 -26.79 3.17
CA ALA A 143 -32.96 -27.09 1.76
C ALA A 143 -31.69 -27.16 0.89
N LEU A 144 -30.50 -26.86 1.43
CA LEU A 144 -29.21 -26.94 0.74
C LEU A 144 -28.53 -28.29 1.00
N ASP A 145 -27.80 -28.78 0.00
CA ASP A 145 -26.94 -29.95 0.17
C ASP A 145 -25.59 -29.55 0.82
N ARG A 146 -24.74 -30.55 1.09
CA ARG A 146 -23.43 -30.33 1.74
C ARG A 146 -22.51 -29.41 0.94
N ASP A 147 -22.52 -29.52 -0.38
CA ASP A 147 -21.63 -28.75 -1.26
C ASP A 147 -22.06 -27.28 -1.31
N HIS A 148 -23.36 -27.01 -1.42
CA HIS A 148 -23.90 -25.66 -1.39
C HIS A 148 -23.72 -25.01 -0.01
N LEU A 149 -23.79 -25.77 1.09
CA LEU A 149 -23.49 -25.25 2.44
C LEU A 149 -22.02 -24.82 2.59
N ASP A 150 -21.09 -25.56 2.00
CA ASP A 150 -19.68 -25.18 1.99
C ASP A 150 -19.44 -23.91 1.16
N ILE A 151 -20.08 -23.80 -0.02
CA ILE A 151 -20.01 -22.60 -0.86
C ILE A 151 -20.62 -21.40 -0.14
N LEU A 152 -21.78 -21.58 0.50
CA LEU A 152 -22.43 -20.56 1.31
C LEU A 152 -21.52 -20.07 2.43
N MET A 153 -20.86 -20.99 3.15
CA MET A 153 -19.92 -20.62 4.21
C MET A 153 -18.75 -19.79 3.65
N LYS A 154 -18.23 -20.09 2.45
CA LYS A 154 -17.19 -19.25 1.81
C LYS A 154 -17.69 -17.83 1.55
N TYR A 155 -18.91 -17.67 1.05
CA TYR A 155 -19.49 -16.35 0.82
C TYR A 155 -19.75 -15.59 2.11
N ILE A 156 -20.14 -16.25 3.21
CA ILE A 156 -20.30 -15.61 4.52
C ILE A 156 -18.96 -15.04 5.01
N TYR A 157 -17.88 -15.84 4.97
CA TYR A 157 -16.55 -15.38 5.36
C TYR A 157 -16.04 -14.25 4.48
N ARG A 158 -16.28 -14.35 3.17
CA ARG A 158 -15.96 -13.27 2.23
C ARG A 158 -16.78 -12.00 2.49
N GLY A 159 -18.06 -12.14 2.84
CA GLY A 159 -18.93 -11.01 3.21
C GLY A 159 -18.44 -10.28 4.47
N PHE A 160 -17.85 -11.00 5.44
CA PHE A 160 -17.22 -10.38 6.61
C PHE A 160 -15.99 -9.53 6.27
N GLU A 161 -15.36 -9.72 5.10
CA GLU A 161 -14.25 -8.86 4.67
C GLU A 161 -14.73 -7.46 4.24
N THR A 162 -16.00 -7.29 3.88
CA THR A 162 -16.58 -6.01 3.45
C THR A 162 -17.92 -5.78 4.15
N PRO A 163 -17.90 -5.51 5.47
CA PRO A 163 -19.12 -5.31 6.23
C PRO A 163 -19.82 -4.01 5.78
N SER A 164 -21.07 -4.13 5.35
CA SER A 164 -21.98 -2.99 5.21
C SER A 164 -22.79 -2.80 6.50
N GLU A 165 -23.33 -1.60 6.71
CA GLU A 165 -24.10 -1.28 7.92
C GLU A 165 -25.26 -2.28 8.11
N GLY A 166 -25.35 -2.90 9.28
CA GLY A 166 -26.39 -3.89 9.60
C GLY A 166 -26.18 -5.29 9.01
N SER A 167 -25.19 -5.52 8.13
CA SER A 167 -24.98 -6.82 7.48
C SER A 167 -24.39 -7.89 8.41
N SER A 168 -23.49 -7.51 9.31
CA SER A 168 -22.75 -8.46 10.16
C SER A 168 -23.68 -9.29 11.05
N GLY A 169 -24.74 -8.69 11.60
CA GLY A 169 -25.70 -9.41 12.45
C GLY A 169 -26.45 -10.50 11.68
N GLN A 170 -26.89 -10.18 10.47
CA GLN A 170 -27.58 -11.14 9.60
C GLN A 170 -26.62 -12.25 9.14
N LEU A 171 -25.39 -11.91 8.76
CA LEU A 171 -24.37 -12.89 8.39
C LEU A 171 -23.99 -13.83 9.55
N LEU A 172 -23.97 -13.35 10.79
CA LEU A 172 -23.77 -14.18 11.97
C LEU A 172 -24.94 -15.15 12.18
N ALA A 173 -26.18 -14.72 11.95
CA ALA A 173 -27.35 -15.61 12.01
C ALA A 173 -27.28 -16.70 10.92
N TRP A 174 -26.88 -16.36 9.71
CA TRP A 174 -26.60 -17.34 8.65
C TRP A 174 -25.49 -18.33 9.05
N HIS A 175 -24.37 -17.80 9.56
CA HIS A 175 -23.24 -18.61 10.01
C HIS A 175 -23.66 -19.63 11.08
N GLU A 176 -24.39 -19.20 12.10
CA GLU A 176 -24.89 -20.07 13.18
C GLU A 176 -25.68 -21.25 12.61
N LYS A 177 -26.65 -20.97 11.72
CA LYS A 177 -27.53 -22.00 11.16
C LYS A 177 -26.79 -22.95 10.21
N VAL A 178 -25.89 -22.45 9.36
CA VAL A 178 -25.05 -23.30 8.51
C VAL A 178 -24.14 -24.18 9.37
N HIS A 179 -23.52 -23.61 10.41
CA HIS A 179 -22.67 -24.37 11.33
C HIS A 179 -23.45 -25.45 12.08
N ALA A 180 -24.70 -25.19 12.50
CA ALA A 180 -25.54 -26.18 13.16
C ALA A 180 -25.78 -27.42 12.28
N VAL A 181 -25.94 -27.23 10.97
CA VAL A 181 -26.21 -28.33 10.03
C VAL A 181 -24.92 -28.99 9.51
N ALA A 182 -23.93 -28.21 9.07
CA ALA A 182 -22.70 -28.69 8.44
C ALA A 182 -21.56 -28.99 9.41
N GLY A 183 -21.66 -28.51 10.66
CA GLY A 183 -20.62 -28.61 11.68
C GLY A 183 -19.34 -27.84 11.34
N VAL A 184 -18.30 -28.04 12.14
CA VAL A 184 -17.01 -27.33 12.00
C VAL A 184 -16.29 -27.61 10.67
N GLY A 185 -16.61 -28.74 10.01
CA GLY A 185 -15.95 -29.14 8.77
C GLY A 185 -16.10 -28.13 7.63
N CYS A 186 -17.25 -27.45 7.52
CA CYS A 186 -17.46 -26.43 6.50
C CYS A 186 -16.51 -25.23 6.69
N ILE A 187 -16.33 -24.78 7.94
CA ILE A 187 -15.40 -23.70 8.31
C ILE A 187 -13.97 -24.09 7.98
N VAL A 188 -13.53 -25.30 8.37
CA VAL A 188 -12.17 -25.79 8.08
C VAL A 188 -11.91 -25.81 6.57
N ARG A 189 -12.88 -26.22 5.75
CA ARG A 189 -12.77 -26.18 4.29
C ARG A 189 -12.65 -24.76 3.75
N VAL A 190 -13.37 -23.77 4.32
CA VAL A 190 -13.17 -22.36 3.96
C VAL A 190 -11.75 -21.90 4.27
N LEU A 191 -11.24 -22.19 5.48
CA LEU A 191 -9.92 -21.75 5.93
C LEU A 191 -8.76 -22.41 5.16
N THR A 192 -8.98 -23.58 4.57
CA THR A 192 -7.97 -24.34 3.82
C THR A 192 -8.07 -24.18 2.31
N ASP A 193 -9.16 -23.58 1.80
CA ASP A 193 -9.35 -23.40 0.37
C ASP A 193 -8.40 -22.35 -0.20
N LYS A 194 -7.66 -22.72 -1.24
CA LYS A 194 -6.77 -21.83 -1.97
C LYS A 194 -7.50 -21.02 -3.04
N LYS A 195 -8.69 -21.46 -3.46
CA LYS A 195 -9.49 -20.81 -4.50
C LYS A 195 -10.62 -20.02 -3.84
N ARG A 196 -10.47 -18.70 -3.83
CA ARG A 196 -11.49 -17.79 -3.30
C ARG A 196 -12.67 -17.70 -4.27
N VAL A 197 -13.89 -17.76 -3.73
CA VAL A 197 -15.13 -17.39 -4.44
C VAL A 197 -15.17 -15.92 -4.71
#